data_AF-A0A1G9X1C0-F1
#
_entry.id   AF-A0A1G9X1C0-F1
#
_cell.length_a   1.000
_cell.length_b   1.000
_cell.length_c   1.000
_cell.angle_alpha   90.00
_cell.angle_beta   90.00
_cell.angle_gamma   90.00
#
_symmetry.space_group_name_H-M   'P 1'
#
loop_
_entity.id
_entity.type
_entity.pdbx_description
1 polymer ?
#
loop_
_entity_poly.entity_id
_entity_poly.type
_entity_poly.pdbx_seq_one_letter_code
_entity_poly.pdbx_strand_id
1 'polypeptide(L)'
;MSDTTLDEATLYAGGGIGLVAFLAGYLLTGVLFVARTVAAGEAMVTDTFVRTGWRFYASHGVPIVAGGARVGTDGLVPVVVPAAVLVLAGWVLVDRRDRVDAEAGDAAVTGAAVTTGYLFGAVACRLVLVTALTRPFPAAPALVETVLYAGLAFPLVFGGLGGYVGARFA
;
A
#
# COMPACT_ATOMS: atom_id res chain seq x y z
N MET A 1 17.13 26.86 7.50
CA MET A 1 15.78 26.26 7.55
C MET A 1 15.16 26.48 6.19
N SER A 2 15.30 25.50 5.30
CA SER A 2 14.38 25.37 4.17
C SER A 2 12.98 25.19 4.73
N ASP A 3 12.01 25.82 4.09
CA ASP A 3 10.61 25.67 4.47
C ASP A 3 10.17 24.25 4.08
N THR A 4 10.04 23.35 5.05
CA THR A 4 9.64 21.93 4.88
C THR A 4 8.20 21.74 4.39
N THR A 5 7.56 22.79 3.90
CA THR A 5 6.18 22.76 3.43
C THR A 5 6.12 22.12 2.04
N LEU A 6 5.30 21.08 1.92
CA LEU A 6 5.01 20.47 0.62
C LEU A 6 4.22 21.45 -0.23
N ASP A 7 4.75 21.78 -1.41
CA ASP A 7 3.97 22.52 -2.40
C ASP A 7 2.76 21.70 -2.88
N GLU A 8 1.71 22.41 -3.30
CA GLU A 8 0.46 21.80 -3.74
C GLU A 8 0.66 20.82 -4.91
N ALA A 9 1.59 21.13 -5.81
CA ALA A 9 1.89 20.26 -6.94
C ALA A 9 2.45 18.90 -6.46
N THR A 10 3.33 18.90 -5.46
CA THR A 10 3.91 17.69 -4.86
C THR A 10 2.81 16.85 -4.21
N LEU A 11 1.85 17.48 -3.53
CA LEU A 11 0.70 16.77 -2.96
C LEU A 11 -0.18 16.12 -4.03
N TYR A 12 -0.47 16.80 -5.14
CA TYR A 12 -1.25 16.20 -6.24
C TYR A 12 -0.49 15.07 -6.95
N ALA A 13 0.80 15.26 -7.23
CA ALA A 13 1.62 14.22 -7.84
C ALA A 13 1.76 13.01 -6.92
N GLY A 14 1.97 13.23 -5.61
CA GLY A 14 1.95 12.20 -4.59
C GLY A 14 0.60 11.48 -4.52
N GLY A 15 -0.51 12.22 -4.62
CA GLY A 15 -1.85 11.65 -4.74
C GLY A 15 -1.99 10.69 -5.92
N GLY A 16 -1.59 11.12 -7.12
CA GLY A 16 -1.64 10.28 -8.31
C GLY A 16 -0.75 9.04 -8.22
N ILE A 17 0.52 9.23 -7.87
CA ILE A 17 1.51 8.14 -7.75
C ILE A 17 1.11 7.17 -6.64
N GLY A 18 0.64 7.68 -5.50
CA GLY A 18 0.17 6.90 -4.37
C GLY A 18 -1.02 6.01 -4.70
N LEU A 19 -1.99 6.53 -5.46
CA LEU A 19 -3.13 5.72 -5.91
C LEU A 19 -2.68 4.61 -6.88
N VAL A 20 -1.78 4.93 -7.82
CA VAL A 20 -1.21 3.93 -8.72
C VAL A 20 -0.43 2.86 -7.96
N ALA A 21 0.36 3.26 -6.96
CA ALA A 21 1.09 2.35 -6.08
C ALA A 21 0.14 1.41 -5.31
N PHE A 22 -0.98 1.94 -4.81
CA PHE A 22 -2.02 1.14 -4.17
C PHE A 22 -2.57 0.06 -5.12
N LEU A 23 -2.97 0.47 -6.33
CA LEU A 23 -3.52 -0.44 -7.33
C LEU A 23 -2.49 -1.49 -7.76
N ALA A 24 -1.24 -1.08 -7.99
CA ALA A 24 -0.16 -1.98 -8.36
C ALA A 24 0.13 -3.00 -7.26
N GLY A 25 0.23 -2.55 -6.00
CA GLY A 25 0.43 -3.44 -4.85
C GLY A 25 -0.71 -4.46 -4.69
N TYR A 26 -1.95 -4.02 -4.87
CA TYR A 26 -3.13 -4.88 -4.81
C TYR A 26 -3.09 -5.95 -5.91
N LEU A 27 -2.84 -5.53 -7.15
CA LEU A 27 -2.79 -6.43 -8.30
C LEU A 27 -1.65 -7.45 -8.19
N LEU A 28 -0.44 -7.01 -7.81
CA LEU A 28 0.70 -7.89 -7.61
C LEU A 28 0.43 -8.93 -6.52
N THR A 29 -0.21 -8.50 -5.42
CA THR A 29 -0.63 -9.41 -4.35
C THR A 29 -1.63 -10.46 -4.86
N GLY A 30 -2.59 -10.04 -5.69
CA GLY A 30 -3.54 -10.96 -6.33
C GLY A 30 -2.86 -11.95 -7.26
N VAL A 31 -1.97 -11.49 -8.13
CA VAL A 31 -1.22 -12.35 -9.06
C VAL A 31 -0.40 -13.39 -8.29
N LEU A 32 0.32 -12.99 -7.24
CA LEU A 32 1.11 -13.91 -6.43
C LEU A 32 0.22 -14.93 -5.68
N PHE A 33 -0.93 -14.49 -5.19
CA PHE A 33 -1.88 -15.39 -4.53
C PHE A 33 -2.43 -16.43 -5.51
N VAL A 34 -2.88 -16.00 -6.69
CA VAL A 34 -3.38 -16.91 -7.74
C VAL A 34 -2.28 -17.86 -8.18
N ALA A 35 -1.07 -17.37 -8.46
CA ALA A 35 0.06 -18.19 -8.88
C ALA A 35 0.40 -19.27 -7.85
N ARG A 36 0.44 -18.92 -6.55
CA ARG A 36 0.67 -19.90 -5.47
C ARG A 36 -0.43 -20.94 -5.40
N THR A 37 -1.69 -20.54 -5.54
CA THR A 37 -2.83 -21.46 -5.44
C THR A 37 -2.83 -22.46 -6.61
N VAL A 38 -2.55 -21.97 -7.83
CA VAL A 38 -2.42 -22.83 -9.02
C VAL A 38 -1.23 -23.77 -8.88
N ALA A 39 -0.08 -23.29 -8.42
CA ALA A 39 1.11 -24.12 -8.21
C ALA A 39 0.90 -25.21 -7.13
N ALA A 40 0.05 -24.95 -6.14
CA ALA A 40 -0.33 -25.92 -5.11
C ALA A 40 -1.39 -26.94 -5.58
N GLY A 41 -1.94 -26.79 -6.80
CA GLY A 41 -3.02 -27.64 -7.31
C GLY A 41 -4.37 -27.41 -6.61
N GLU A 42 -4.52 -26.28 -5.91
CA GLU A 42 -5.74 -25.92 -5.20
C GLU A 42 -6.77 -25.29 -6.14
N ALA A 43 -8.05 -25.61 -5.93
CA ALA A 43 -9.14 -25.04 -6.71
C ALA A 43 -9.33 -23.55 -6.39
N MET A 44 -9.56 -22.73 -7.41
CA MET A 44 -9.91 -21.32 -7.22
C MET A 44 -11.30 -21.21 -6.61
N VAL A 45 -11.38 -20.46 -5.51
CA VAL A 45 -12.63 -20.21 -4.80
C VAL A 45 -13.34 -19.00 -5.40
N THR A 46 -14.67 -18.99 -5.41
CA THR A 46 -15.51 -17.94 -6.01
C THR A 46 -15.22 -16.53 -5.45
N ASP A 47 -14.75 -16.43 -4.20
CA ASP A 47 -14.42 -15.18 -3.52
C ASP A 47 -12.92 -14.79 -3.61
N THR A 48 -12.21 -15.27 -4.64
CA THR A 48 -10.75 -15.03 -4.79
C THR A 48 -10.40 -13.54 -4.74
N PHE A 49 -11.22 -12.67 -5.33
CA PHE A 49 -11.01 -11.22 -5.29
C PHE A 49 -11.10 -10.66 -3.87
N VAL A 50 -12.15 -11.02 -3.12
CA VAL A 50 -12.35 -10.57 -1.73
C VAL A 50 -11.21 -11.07 -0.83
N ARG A 51 -10.83 -12.34 -0.97
CA ARG A 51 -9.73 -12.94 -0.21
C ARG A 51 -8.40 -12.28 -0.53
N THR A 52 -8.18 -11.91 -1.78
CA THR A 52 -7.01 -11.13 -2.20
C THR A 52 -6.97 -9.79 -1.48
N GLY A 53 -8.10 -9.08 -1.47
CA GLY A 53 -8.21 -7.80 -0.79
C GLY A 53 -7.87 -7.89 0.70
N TRP A 54 -8.43 -8.85 1.43
CA TRP A 54 -8.11 -9.03 2.85
C TRP A 54 -6.66 -9.42 3.10
N ARG A 55 -6.06 -10.26 2.25
CA ARG A 55 -4.63 -10.55 2.36
C ARG A 55 -3.76 -9.34 2.05
N PHE A 56 -4.17 -8.50 1.12
CA PHE A 56 -3.49 -7.25 0.84
C PHE A 56 -3.55 -6.31 2.05
N TYR A 57 -4.67 -6.17 2.75
CA TYR A 57 -4.68 -5.41 4.02
C TYR A 57 -3.81 -6.06 5.10
N ALA A 58 -3.86 -7.39 5.22
CA ALA A 58 -3.04 -8.12 6.19
C ALA A 58 -1.53 -7.90 5.96
N SER A 59 -1.08 -7.76 4.71
CA SER A 59 0.33 -7.49 4.42
C SER A 59 0.83 -6.12 4.88
N HIS A 60 -0.07 -5.20 5.23
CA HIS A 60 0.25 -3.93 5.87
C HIS A 60 0.25 -4.01 7.41
N GLY A 61 0.04 -5.20 7.98
CA GLY A 61 -0.09 -5.41 9.41
C GLY A 61 -1.50 -5.16 9.96
N VAL A 62 -2.50 -4.96 9.10
CA VAL A 62 -3.90 -4.84 9.55
C VAL A 62 -4.32 -6.17 10.19
N PRO A 63 -4.78 -6.17 11.45
CA PRO A 63 -5.24 -7.39 12.10
C PRO A 63 -6.58 -7.84 11.50
N ILE A 64 -6.59 -9.02 10.89
CA ILE A 64 -7.78 -9.59 10.25
C ILE A 64 -7.95 -11.01 10.77
N VAL A 65 -9.14 -11.32 11.29
CA VAL A 65 -9.46 -12.65 11.86
C VAL A 65 -10.65 -13.25 11.11
N ALA A 66 -10.46 -14.41 10.49
CA ALA A 66 -11.48 -15.17 9.78
C ALA A 66 -11.60 -16.57 10.36
N GLY A 67 -12.79 -16.97 10.82
CA GLY A 67 -13.03 -18.32 11.34
C GLY A 67 -12.15 -18.69 12.55
N GLY A 68 -11.74 -17.71 13.35
CA GLY A 68 -10.84 -17.91 14.51
C GLY A 68 -9.35 -17.90 14.20
N ALA A 69 -8.96 -17.81 12.92
CA ALA A 69 -7.56 -17.72 12.50
C ALA A 69 -7.23 -16.32 11.94
N ARG A 70 -5.99 -15.86 12.13
CA ARG A 70 -5.54 -14.62 11.48
C ARG A 70 -5.43 -14.87 9.98
N VAL A 71 -5.96 -13.96 9.16
CA VAL A 71 -5.79 -14.03 7.71
C VAL A 71 -4.30 -13.82 7.41
N GLY A 72 -3.69 -14.89 6.93
CA GLY A 72 -2.24 -15.07 6.97
C GLY A 72 -1.45 -14.07 6.13
N THR A 73 -0.36 -13.62 6.74
CA THR A 73 0.84 -13.08 6.10
C THR A 73 1.88 -14.19 5.91
N ASP A 74 1.46 -15.42 5.57
CA ASP A 74 2.33 -16.58 5.62
C ASP A 74 3.47 -16.44 4.58
N GLY A 75 4.66 -16.15 5.11
CA GLY A 75 5.87 -15.81 4.37
C GLY A 75 6.15 -14.31 4.27
N LEU A 76 7.40 -13.94 3.98
CA LEU A 76 7.81 -12.53 3.86
C LEU A 76 7.29 -11.86 2.57
N VAL A 77 7.07 -12.65 1.52
CA VAL A 77 6.74 -12.16 0.16
C VAL A 77 5.52 -11.22 0.15
N PRO A 78 4.38 -11.52 0.81
CA PRO A 78 3.21 -10.64 0.77
C PRO A 78 3.45 -9.28 1.40
N VAL A 79 4.32 -9.17 2.42
CA VAL A 79 4.67 -7.91 3.11
C VAL A 79 5.69 -7.10 2.30
N VAL A 80 6.61 -7.79 1.65
CA VAL A 80 7.66 -7.15 0.84
C VAL A 80 7.07 -6.44 -0.39
N VAL A 81 6.02 -6.98 -1.01
CA VAL A 81 5.41 -6.40 -2.21
C VAL A 81 4.90 -4.97 -2.01
N PRO A 82 3.95 -4.68 -1.08
CA PRO A 82 3.48 -3.31 -0.88
C PRO A 82 4.60 -2.39 -0.39
N ALA A 83 5.52 -2.88 0.44
CA ALA A 83 6.67 -2.11 0.88
C ALA A 83 7.57 -1.68 -0.30
N ALA A 84 7.94 -2.63 -1.17
CA ALA A 84 8.77 -2.36 -2.34
C ALA A 84 8.08 -1.40 -3.32
N VAL A 85 6.78 -1.59 -3.56
CA VAL A 85 5.99 -0.71 -4.43
C VAL A 85 5.95 0.72 -3.88
N LEU A 86 5.78 0.89 -2.56
CA LEU A 86 5.78 2.21 -1.92
C LEU A 86 7.16 2.87 -1.89
N VAL A 87 8.22 2.10 -1.67
CA VAL A 87 9.61 2.58 -1.79
C VAL A 87 9.88 3.08 -3.21
N LEU A 88 9.50 2.31 -4.23
CA LEU A 88 9.64 2.74 -5.62
C LEU A 88 8.79 3.97 -5.93
N ALA A 89 7.56 4.04 -5.41
CA ALA A 89 6.67 5.18 -5.59
C ALA A 89 7.25 6.47 -4.99
N GLY A 90 7.80 6.40 -3.77
CA GLY A 90 8.46 7.53 -3.12
C GLY A 90 9.71 7.98 -3.87
N TRP A 91 10.52 7.03 -4.36
CA TRP A 91 11.68 7.33 -5.20
C TRP A 91 11.28 8.05 -6.49
N VAL A 92 10.34 7.49 -7.24
CA VAL A 92 9.85 8.07 -8.50
C VAL A 92 9.28 9.47 -8.31
N LEU A 93 8.64 9.75 -7.17
CA LEU A 93 8.13 11.09 -6.88
C LEU A 93 9.25 12.10 -6.64
N VAL A 94 10.31 11.71 -5.92
CA VAL A 94 11.50 12.57 -5.70
C VAL A 94 12.25 12.81 -7.02
N ASP A 95 12.48 11.75 -7.79
CA ASP A 95 13.14 11.81 -9.11
C ASP A 95 12.42 12.77 -10.07
N ARG A 96 11.09 12.63 -10.22
CA ARG A 96 10.27 13.51 -11.08
C ARG A 96 10.18 14.96 -10.61
N ARG A 97 10.61 15.25 -9.39
CA ARG A 97 10.60 16.61 -8.82
C ARG A 97 11.98 17.26 -8.86
N ASP A 98 12.95 16.60 -9.51
CA ASP A 98 14.35 17.03 -9.57
C ASP A 98 14.90 17.33 -8.16
N ARG A 99 14.48 16.52 -7.16
CA ARG A 99 14.91 16.62 -5.76
C ARG A 99 16.02 15.65 -5.41
N VAL A 100 16.82 15.26 -6.41
CA VAL A 100 17.90 14.26 -6.29
C VAL A 100 19.00 14.72 -5.34
N ASP A 101 19.21 16.02 -5.17
CA ASP A 101 20.18 16.60 -4.21
C ASP A 101 19.51 17.23 -2.97
N ALA A 102 18.21 16.97 -2.75
CA ALA A 102 17.50 17.53 -1.61
C ALA A 102 18.05 17.00 -0.29
N GLU A 103 17.92 17.79 0.78
CA GLU A 103 18.21 17.30 2.13
C GLU A 103 17.39 16.04 2.41
N ALA A 104 18.01 15.06 3.07
CA ALA A 104 17.40 13.76 3.34
C ALA A 104 15.99 13.85 3.97
N GLY A 105 15.76 14.86 4.82
CA GLY A 105 14.46 15.14 5.42
C GLY A 105 13.42 15.58 4.40
N ASP A 106 13.76 16.54 3.54
CA ASP A 106 12.87 17.08 2.50
C ASP A 106 12.52 16.01 1.46
N ALA A 107 13.48 15.15 1.11
CA ALA A 107 13.27 14.01 0.22
C ALA A 107 12.33 12.97 0.85
N ALA A 108 12.52 12.65 2.14
CA ALA A 108 11.63 11.75 2.86
C ALA A 108 10.20 12.30 2.98
N VAL A 109 10.04 13.59 3.27
CA VAL A 109 8.73 14.26 3.33
C VAL A 109 8.07 14.26 1.94
N THR A 110 8.83 14.52 0.87
CA THR A 110 8.36 14.42 -0.52
C THR A 110 7.87 13.01 -0.83
N GLY A 111 8.67 11.98 -0.54
CA GLY A 111 8.29 10.59 -0.75
C GLY A 111 7.05 10.17 0.06
N ALA A 112 6.89 10.68 1.28
CA ALA A 112 5.74 10.41 2.13
C ALA A 112 4.42 10.97 1.55
N ALA A 113 4.47 11.95 0.62
CA ALA A 113 3.27 12.51 -0.02
C ALA A 113 2.49 11.48 -0.85
N VAL A 114 3.07 10.32 -1.20
CA VAL A 114 2.34 9.20 -1.81
C VAL A 114 1.21 8.66 -0.91
N THR A 115 1.30 8.90 0.40
CA THR A 115 0.28 8.54 1.38
C THR A 115 -1.09 9.10 1.02
N THR A 116 -1.17 10.31 0.47
CA THR A 116 -2.45 10.97 0.15
C THR A 116 -3.30 10.11 -0.79
N GLY A 117 -2.70 9.61 -1.86
CA GLY A 117 -3.37 8.75 -2.83
C GLY A 117 -3.58 7.33 -2.33
N TYR A 118 -2.58 6.80 -1.63
CA TYR A 118 -2.62 5.45 -1.09
C TYR A 118 -3.73 5.29 -0.04
N LEU A 119 -3.88 6.28 0.84
CA LEU A 119 -4.96 6.35 1.83
C LEU A 119 -6.33 6.31 1.16
N PHE A 120 -6.52 7.13 0.12
CA PHE A 120 -7.77 7.15 -0.62
C PHE A 120 -8.07 5.77 -1.23
N GLY A 121 -7.09 5.15 -1.88
CA GLY A 121 -7.20 3.79 -2.42
C GLY A 121 -7.58 2.76 -1.36
N ALA A 122 -6.91 2.80 -0.19
CA ALA A 122 -7.16 1.88 0.92
C ALA A 122 -8.57 2.04 1.50
N VAL A 123 -9.06 3.27 1.67
CA VAL A 123 -10.42 3.49 2.16
C VAL A 123 -11.44 3.04 1.11
N ALA A 124 -11.29 3.47 -0.14
CA ALA A 124 -12.22 3.15 -1.22
C ALA A 124 -12.31 1.64 -1.47
N CYS A 125 -11.16 0.96 -1.56
CA CYS A 125 -11.12 -0.49 -1.77
C CYS A 125 -11.76 -1.23 -0.61
N ARG A 126 -11.47 -0.86 0.65
CA ARG A 126 -12.12 -1.46 1.82
C ARG A 126 -13.64 -1.33 1.74
N LEU A 127 -14.14 -0.13 1.41
CA LEU A 127 -15.57 0.11 1.27
C LEU A 127 -16.17 -0.79 0.19
N VAL A 128 -15.57 -0.85 -0.99
CA VAL A 128 -16.02 -1.73 -2.09
C VAL A 128 -16.04 -3.21 -1.66
N LEU A 129 -14.99 -3.68 -0.98
CA LEU A 129 -14.93 -5.05 -0.48
C LEU A 129 -16.06 -5.36 0.48
N VAL A 130 -16.35 -4.46 1.43
CA VAL A 130 -17.40 -4.66 2.45
C VAL A 130 -18.81 -4.51 1.86
N THR A 131 -19.06 -3.51 1.03
CA THR A 131 -20.43 -3.11 0.63
C THR A 131 -20.90 -3.71 -0.69
N ALA A 132 -19.99 -3.86 -1.66
CA ALA A 132 -20.36 -4.25 -3.02
C ALA A 132 -20.04 -5.73 -3.31
N LEU A 133 -19.00 -6.28 -2.69
CA LEU A 133 -18.44 -7.57 -3.07
C LEU A 133 -18.59 -8.67 -2.01
N THR A 134 -19.09 -8.35 -0.81
CA THR A 134 -19.37 -9.36 0.22
C THR A 134 -20.81 -9.28 0.74
N ARG A 135 -21.54 -10.40 0.72
CA ARG A 135 -22.49 -10.72 1.80
C ARG A 135 -21.67 -10.84 3.08
N PRO A 136 -22.13 -10.39 4.26
CA PRO A 136 -21.29 -10.03 5.40
C PRO A 136 -20.18 -11.05 5.65
N PHE A 137 -18.96 -10.70 5.21
CA PHE A 137 -17.78 -11.50 5.47
C PHE A 137 -17.39 -11.20 6.93
N PRO A 138 -17.46 -12.18 7.85
CA PRO A 138 -17.33 -11.92 9.29
C PRO A 138 -15.95 -11.39 9.72
N ALA A 139 -15.01 -11.30 8.78
CA ALA A 139 -13.61 -10.99 9.02
C ALA A 139 -13.18 -9.60 8.56
N ALA A 140 -14.10 -8.71 8.16
CA ALA A 140 -13.70 -7.38 7.71
C ALA A 140 -13.00 -6.60 8.85
N PRO A 141 -11.79 -6.06 8.64
CA PRO A 141 -11.08 -5.28 9.66
C PRO A 141 -11.83 -4.00 10.00
N ALA A 142 -11.59 -3.49 11.21
CA ALA A 142 -12.14 -2.20 11.61
C ALA A 142 -11.63 -1.10 10.66
N LEU A 143 -12.50 -0.13 10.35
CA LEU A 143 -12.13 0.99 9.47
C LEU A 143 -10.92 1.76 10.02
N VAL A 144 -10.89 1.97 11.33
CA VAL A 144 -9.80 2.65 12.03
C VAL A 144 -8.47 1.93 11.80
N GLU A 145 -8.42 0.61 11.94
CA GLU A 145 -7.20 -0.16 11.72
C GLU A 145 -6.76 -0.11 10.26
N THR A 146 -7.70 -0.19 9.31
CA THR A 146 -7.36 -0.06 7.89
C THR A 146 -6.76 1.31 7.58
N VAL A 147 -7.34 2.38 8.10
CA VAL A 147 -6.83 3.75 7.92
C VAL A 147 -5.45 3.90 8.56
N LEU A 148 -5.29 3.46 9.80
CA LEU A 148 -4.03 3.64 10.54
C LEU A 148 -2.89 2.82 9.94
N TYR A 149 -3.08 1.53 9.68
CA TYR A 149 -2.00 0.66 9.22
C TYR A 149 -1.79 0.80 7.71
N ALA A 150 -2.80 0.43 6.90
CA ALA A 150 -2.65 0.39 5.45
C ALA A 150 -2.74 1.77 4.79
N GLY A 151 -3.53 2.69 5.35
CA GLY A 151 -3.74 4.01 4.77
C GLY A 151 -2.70 5.06 5.16
N LEU A 152 -2.12 4.97 6.36
CA LEU A 152 -1.23 6.00 6.91
C LEU A 152 0.15 5.46 7.26
N ALA A 153 0.27 4.65 8.30
CA ALA A 153 1.57 4.26 8.86
C ALA A 153 2.48 3.59 7.82
N PHE A 154 1.93 2.63 7.07
CA PHE A 154 2.68 1.88 6.08
C PHE A 154 3.16 2.76 4.91
N PRO A 155 2.29 3.49 4.18
CA PRO A 155 2.73 4.38 3.10
C PRO A 155 3.58 5.56 3.57
N LEU A 156 3.38 6.10 4.78
CA LEU A 156 4.25 7.15 5.33
C LEU A 156 5.68 6.63 5.48
N VAL A 157 5.85 5.45 6.09
CA VAL A 157 7.17 4.86 6.34
C VAL A 157 7.85 4.46 5.04
N PHE A 158 7.19 3.68 4.19
CA PHE A 158 7.82 3.13 2.99
C PHE A 158 7.91 4.14 1.84
N GLY A 159 6.92 5.03 1.69
CA GLY A 159 7.00 6.16 0.76
C GLY A 159 8.10 7.14 1.16
N GLY A 160 8.21 7.47 2.45
CA GLY A 160 9.28 8.32 2.97
C GLY A 160 10.67 7.68 2.81
N LEU A 161 10.80 6.38 3.09
CA LEU A 161 12.04 5.63 2.83
C LEU A 161 12.41 5.66 1.34
N GLY A 162 11.43 5.49 0.46
CA GLY A 162 11.60 5.63 -0.98
C GLY A 162 12.16 6.98 -1.39
N GLY A 163 11.60 8.06 -0.85
CA GLY A 163 12.10 9.41 -1.09
C GLY A 163 13.53 9.62 -0.59
N TYR A 164 13.83 9.15 0.63
CA TYR A 164 15.18 9.20 1.21
C TYR A 164 16.22 8.46 0.34
N VAL A 165 15.92 7.24 -0.08
CA VAL A 165 16.79 6.44 -0.96
C VAL A 165 16.94 7.15 -2.30
N GLY A 166 15.87 7.73 -2.83
CA GLY A 166 15.87 8.44 -4.09
C GLY A 166 16.87 9.59 -4.16
N ALA A 167 16.90 10.43 -3.14
CA ALA A 167 17.84 11.56 -3.06
C ALA A 167 19.31 11.15 -2.77
N ARG A 168 19.61 9.84 -2.69
CA ARG A 168 20.97 9.37 -2.41
C ARG A 168 21.56 8.49 -3.50
N PHE A 169 20.72 7.99 -4.41
CA PHE A 169 21.11 7.03 -5.43
C PHE A 169 20.59 7.35 -6.84
N ALA A 170 19.80 8.42 -7.00
CA ALA A 170 19.54 9.02 -8.31
C ALA A 170 20.71 9.92 -8.72
#